data_AF-A0A846D1F5-F1
#
_entry.id   AF-A0A846D1F5-F1
#
_cell.length_a   1.000
_cell.length_b   1.000
_cell.length_c   1.000
_cell.angle_alpha   90.00
_cell.angle_beta   90.00
_cell.angle_gamma   90.00
#
_symmetry.space_group_name_H-M   'P 1'
#
loop_
_entity.id
_entity.type
_entity.pdbx_description
1 polymer ?
#
loop_
_entity_poly.entity_id
_entity_poly.type
_entity_poly.pdbx_seq_one_letter_code
_entity_poly.pdbx_strand_id
1 'polypeptide(L)' 'MQVKDLTIDECKLLIQETVTETLEALLSDPDKNKQLRPEVVQELIDSLHRTQLGEPGIPAEEVAEKLGLNW' A
#
# COMPACT_ATOMS: atom_id res chain seq x y z
N MET A 1 -9.04 14.93 -33.33
CA MET A 1 -8.22 15.94 -32.64
C MET A 1 -6.77 15.60 -32.91
N GLN A 2 -6.00 16.45 -33.59
CA GLN A 2 -4.56 16.24 -33.76
C GLN A 2 -3.83 16.95 -32.61
N VAL A 3 -2.70 16.44 -32.16
CA VAL A 3 -1.94 17.02 -31.02
C VAL A 3 -1.59 18.49 -31.25
N LYS A 4 -1.31 18.87 -32.51
CA LYS A 4 -1.02 20.25 -32.89
C LYS A 4 -2.21 21.21 -32.76
N ASP A 5 -3.42 20.68 -32.59
CA ASP A 5 -4.64 21.47 -32.44
C ASP A 5 -4.96 21.76 -30.96
N LEU A 6 -4.17 21.22 -30.01
CA LEU A 6 -4.35 21.44 -28.58
C LEU A 6 -3.88 22.83 -28.17
N THR A 7 -4.65 23.45 -27.29
CA THR A 7 -4.16 24.55 -26.47
C THR A 7 -3.06 24.07 -25.52
N ILE A 8 -2.30 25.02 -24.97
CA ILE A 8 -1.24 24.71 -23.99
C ILE A 8 -1.82 23.96 -22.78
N ASP A 9 -3.02 24.34 -22.32
CA ASP A 9 -3.63 23.74 -21.13
C ASP A 9 -4.13 22.32 -21.40
N GLU A 10 -4.74 22.07 -22.57
CA GLU A 10 -5.12 20.71 -22.98
C GLU A 10 -3.89 19.81 -23.17
N CYS A 11 -2.78 20.34 -23.68
CA CYS A 11 -1.53 19.60 -23.81
C CYS A 11 -0.93 19.24 -22.43
N LYS A 12 -0.93 20.18 -21.48
CA LYS A 12 -0.49 19.92 -20.10
C LYS A 12 -1.36 18.86 -19.43
N LEU A 13 -2.69 18.93 -19.62
CA LEU A 13 -3.62 17.95 -19.07
C LEU A 13 -3.33 16.56 -19.62
N LEU A 14 -3.18 16.42 -20.95
CA LEU A 14 -2.82 15.16 -21.59
C LEU A 14 -1.52 14.56 -21.04
N ILE A 15 -0.49 15.38 -20.84
CA ILE A 15 0.78 14.93 -20.24
C ILE A 15 0.55 14.46 -18.80
N GLN A 16 -0.19 15.23 -18.00
CA GLN A 16 -0.46 14.89 -16.61
C GLN A 16 -1.22 13.58 -16.47
N GLU A 17 -2.26 13.38 -17.28
CA GLU A 17 -3.04 12.14 -17.33
C GLU A 17 -2.14 10.96 -17.72
N THR A 18 -1.35 11.11 -18.80
CA THR A 18 -0.43 10.06 -19.27
C THR A 18 0.60 9.68 -18.20
N VAL A 19 1.16 10.67 -17.48
CA VAL A 19 2.10 10.42 -16.38
C VAL A 19 1.40 9.71 -15.23
N THR A 20 0.18 10.12 -14.89
CA THR A 20 -0.61 9.50 -13.80
C THR A 20 -0.91 8.04 -14.13
N GLU A 21 -1.40 7.75 -15.33
CA GLU A 21 -1.65 6.39 -15.81
C GLU A 21 -0.38 5.53 -15.78
N THR A 22 0.76 6.10 -16.20
CA THR A 22 2.05 5.41 -16.16
C THR A 22 2.48 5.09 -14.72
N LEU A 23 2.32 6.05 -13.81
CA LEU A 23 2.63 5.84 -12.39
C LEU A 23 1.70 4.82 -11.76
N GLU A 24 0.41 4.85 -12.04
CA GLU A 24 -0.55 3.84 -11.55
C GLU A 24 -0.21 2.44 -12.05
N ALA A 25 0.24 2.31 -13.31
CA ALA A 25 0.68 1.04 -13.86
C ALA A 25 1.97 0.54 -13.19
N LEU A 26 2.95 1.43 -12.96
CA LEU A 26 4.25 1.07 -12.39
C LEU A 26 4.21 0.87 -10.87
N LEU A 27 3.41 1.66 -10.16
CA LEU A 27 3.31 1.70 -8.70
C LEU A 27 2.00 1.07 -8.21
N SER A 28 1.53 0.06 -8.93
CA SER A 28 0.34 -0.69 -8.50
C SER A 28 0.65 -1.53 -7.26
N ASP A 29 -0.30 -1.58 -6.34
CA ASP A 29 -0.23 -2.47 -5.18
C ASP A 29 -0.21 -3.93 -5.68
N PRO A 30 0.88 -4.69 -5.44
CA PRO A 30 1.01 -6.08 -5.90
C PRO A 30 0.03 -7.03 -5.22
N ASP A 31 -0.58 -6.62 -4.11
CA ASP A 31 -1.57 -7.37 -3.35
C ASP A 31 -3.01 -6.90 -3.64
N LYS A 32 -3.20 -5.95 -4.56
CA LYS A 32 -4.52 -5.49 -4.99
C LYS A 32 -5.39 -6.68 -5.41
N ASN A 33 -6.58 -6.76 -4.83
CA ASN A 33 -7.58 -7.84 -5.01
C ASN A 33 -7.19 -9.23 -4.46
N LYS A 34 -6.08 -9.38 -3.73
CA LYS A 34 -5.81 -10.64 -3.02
C LYS A 34 -6.66 -10.73 -1.77
N GLN A 35 -7.03 -11.96 -1.42
CA GLN A 35 -7.68 -12.26 -0.15
C GLN A 35 -6.64 -12.78 0.85
N LEU A 36 -6.82 -12.43 2.12
CA LEU A 36 -6.03 -13.02 3.20
C LEU A 36 -6.34 -14.51 3.29
N ARG A 37 -5.30 -15.31 3.58
CA ARG A 37 -5.49 -16.72 3.84
C ARG A 37 -6.28 -16.88 5.16
N PRO A 38 -7.16 -17.88 5.28
CA PRO A 38 -8.02 -18.05 6.46
C PRO A 38 -7.25 -18.08 7.78
N GLU A 39 -6.06 -18.69 7.80
CA GLU A 39 -5.20 -18.74 8.98
C GLU A 39 -4.71 -17.34 9.40
N VAL A 40 -4.38 -16.48 8.45
CA VAL A 40 -3.95 -15.09 8.73
C VAL A 40 -5.11 -14.27 9.26
N VAL A 41 -6.33 -14.48 8.74
CA VAL A 41 -7.53 -13.83 9.27
C VAL A 41 -7.77 -14.22 10.72
N GLN A 42 -7.65 -15.51 11.05
CA GLN A 42 -7.83 -15.99 12.42
C GLN A 42 -6.77 -15.42 13.36
N GLU A 43 -5.49 -15.42 12.96
CA GLU A 43 -4.40 -14.84 13.74
C GLU A 43 -4.63 -13.35 14.05
N LEU A 44 -5.13 -12.58 13.09
CA LEU A 44 -5.46 -11.17 13.27
C LEU A 44 -6.63 -10.96 14.24
N ILE A 45 -7.67 -11.78 14.13
CA ILE A 45 -8.82 -11.75 15.06
C ILE A 45 -8.35 -12.05 16.49
N ASP A 46 -7.55 -13.09 16.67
CA ASP A 46 -7.02 -13.49 17.99
C ASP A 46 -6.12 -12.38 18.55
N SER A 47 -5.28 -11.78 17.72
CA SER A 47 -4.44 -10.65 18.11
C SER A 47 -5.28 -9.44 18.53
N LEU A 48 -6.37 -9.14 17.82
CA LEU A 48 -7.27 -8.04 18.16
C LEU A 48 -7.94 -8.27 19.53
N HIS A 49 -8.40 -9.50 19.80
CA HIS A 49 -8.99 -9.84 21.09
C HIS A 49 -8.01 -9.65 22.25
N ARG A 50 -6.74 -10.10 22.10
CA ARG A 50 -5.69 -9.88 23.12
C ARG A 50 -5.49 -8.40 23.42
N THR A 51 -5.40 -7.57 22.38
CA THR A 51 -5.27 -6.11 22.54
C THR A 51 -6.48 -5.51 23.27
N GLN A 52 -7.71 -5.96 22.95
CA GLN A 52 -8.93 -5.50 23.63
C GLN A 52 -8.99 -5.91 25.11
N LEU A 53 -8.39 -7.05 25.46
CA LEU A 53 -8.23 -7.50 26.85
C LEU A 53 -7.12 -6.76 27.60
N GLY A 54 -6.42 -5.82 26.93
CA GLY A 54 -5.34 -5.02 27.51
C GLY A 54 -4.01 -5.77 27.59
N GLU A 55 -3.86 -6.88 26.85
CA GLU A 55 -2.58 -7.57 26.76
C GLU A 55 -1.56 -6.66 26.05
N PRO A 56 -0.35 -6.51 26.61
CA PRO A 56 0.68 -5.68 26.00
C PRO A 56 1.13 -6.29 24.66
N GLY A 57 1.34 -5.42 23.68
CA GLY A 57 2.01 -5.79 22.43
C GLY A 57 3.48 -6.12 22.64
N ILE A 58 4.12 -6.65 21.59
CA ILE A 58 5.57 -6.87 21.59
C ILE A 58 6.27 -5.52 21.34
N PRO A 59 7.27 -5.15 22.15
CA PRO A 59 8.06 -3.94 21.91
C PRO A 59 8.69 -3.93 20.51
N ALA A 60 8.72 -2.76 19.86
CA ALA A 60 9.25 -2.64 18.50
C ALA A 60 10.73 -3.04 18.42
N GLU A 61 11.49 -2.73 19.47
CA GLU A 61 12.90 -3.05 19.61
C GLU A 61 13.15 -4.57 19.65
N GLU A 62 12.29 -5.31 20.37
CA GLU A 62 12.35 -6.77 20.44
C GLU A 62 12.04 -7.40 19.07
N VAL A 63 11.07 -6.84 18.34
CA VAL A 63 10.74 -7.30 16.98
C VAL A 63 11.90 -7.00 16.02
N ALA A 64 12.49 -5.81 16.11
CA ALA A 64 13.63 -5.42 15.29
C ALA A 64 14.84 -6.33 15.52
N GLU A 65 15.19 -6.65 16.77
CA GLU A 65 16.27 -7.56 17.12
C GLU A 65 16.03 -8.97 16.54
N LYS A 66 14.81 -9.51 16.70
CA LYS A 66 14.43 -10.83 16.16
C LYS A 66 14.54 -10.90 14.63
N LEU A 67 14.30 -9.79 13.94
CA LEU A 67 14.36 -9.70 12.48
C LEU A 67 15.73 -9.27 11.96
N GLY A 68 16.71 -9.00 12.83
CA GLY A 68 18.03 -8.50 12.45
C GLY A 68 18.00 -7.11 11.83
N LEU A 69 17.02 -6.28 12.22
CA LEU A 69 16.87 -4.90 11.78
C LEU A 69 17.61 -3.96 12.72
N ASN A 70 18.39 -3.04 12.18
CA ASN A 70 18.97 -1.94 12.95
C ASN A 70 17.92 -0.84 13.09
N TRP A 71 17.67 -0.42 14.34
CA TRP A 71 16.69 0.61 14.70
C TRP A 71 17.38 1.88 15.19
#